data_AF-A0A1I7UJA7-F1
#
_entry.id   AF-A0A1I7UJA7-F1
#
_cell.length_a   1.000
_cell.length_b   1.000
_cell.length_c   1.000
_cell.angle_alpha   90.00
_cell.angle_beta   90.00
_cell.angle_gamma   90.00
#
_symmetry.space_group_name_H-M   'P 1'
#
loop_
_entity.id
_entity.type
_entity.pdbx_description
1 polymer ?
#
loop_
_entity_poly.entity_id
_entity_poly.type
_entity_poly.pdbx_seq_one_letter_code
_entity_poly.pdbx_strand_id
1 'polypeptide(L)'
;MARLLCLLLLFSVYSNALVNFCFTGQLLCPLENFRYQIYMFEDDLMVDNLLSRTPVTTSHYPHYYVVTGQDTHDGCVVTWPVLFLCDYFFEIYFGIIHNCSLDGKWRTFDINMGKHYKVEGLVNKTININLTNVGKLAIDQRDPV
;
A
#
# COMPACT_ATOMS: atom_id res chain seq x y z
N MET A 1 27.03 26.66 35.14
CA MET A 1 26.26 26.75 33.88
C MET A 1 26.45 25.48 33.04
N ALA A 2 26.10 24.30 33.56
CA ALA A 2 26.31 23.02 32.85
C ALA A 2 25.03 22.15 32.79
N ARG A 3 23.95 22.57 33.44
CA ARG A 3 22.69 21.80 33.51
C ARG A 3 21.75 22.06 32.32
N LEU A 4 21.96 23.15 31.57
CA LEU A 4 21.10 23.49 30.41
C LEU A 4 21.51 22.73 29.13
N LEU A 5 22.76 22.25 29.04
CA LEU A 5 23.27 21.57 27.84
C LEU A 5 22.76 20.12 27.71
N CYS A 6 22.39 19.49 28.82
CA CYS A 6 21.95 18.09 28.83
C CYS A 6 20.51 17.90 28.32
N LEU A 7 19.67 18.94 28.40
CA LEU A 7 18.28 18.88 27.90
C LEU A 7 18.20 19.00 26.38
N LEU A 8 19.20 19.61 25.72
CA LEU A 8 19.25 19.76 24.26
C LEU A 8 19.67 18.49 23.53
N LEU A 9 20.25 17.51 24.23
CA LEU A 9 20.64 16.21 23.66
C LEU A 9 19.49 15.19 23.63
N LEU A 10 18.33 15.54 24.19
CA LEU A 10 17.11 14.73 24.11
C LEU A 10 16.27 15.03 22.86
N PHE A 11 16.67 16.01 22.03
CA PHE A 11 16.19 16.08 20.65
C PHE A 11 16.95 15.06 19.80
N SER A 12 16.77 13.79 20.16
CA SER A 12 17.22 12.65 19.38
C SER A 12 16.57 12.73 18.00
N VAL A 13 17.42 13.04 17.01
CA VAL A 13 17.28 12.83 15.57
C VAL A 13 15.95 12.17 15.17
N TYR A 14 14.94 12.98 14.88
CA TYR A 14 13.75 12.50 14.17
C TYR A 14 14.19 12.22 12.73
N SER A 15 14.60 10.99 12.45
CA SER A 15 14.90 10.57 11.08
C SER A 15 13.58 10.18 10.42
N ASN A 16 13.08 11.03 9.53
CA ASN A 16 12.11 10.63 8.50
C ASN A 16 12.81 9.61 7.59
N ALA A 17 12.76 8.33 7.96
CA ALA A 17 13.34 7.27 7.17
C ALA A 17 12.41 7.02 5.97
N LEU A 18 12.84 7.46 4.78
CA LEU A 18 12.17 7.10 3.54
C LEU A 18 12.22 5.59 3.36
N VAL A 19 11.06 4.96 3.30
CA VAL A 19 10.92 3.55 2.96
C VAL A 19 10.37 3.42 1.55
N ASN A 20 11.07 2.63 0.74
CA ASN A 20 10.65 2.28 -0.60
C ASN A 20 9.95 0.93 -0.56
N PHE A 21 8.79 0.82 -1.19
CA PHE A 21 8.06 -0.42 -1.33
C PHE A 21 8.14 -0.87 -2.77
N CYS A 22 8.49 -2.14 -2.99
CA CYS A 22 8.47 -2.80 -4.28
C CYS A 22 7.82 -4.16 -4.14
N PHE A 23 6.65 -4.31 -4.74
CA PHE A 23 5.92 -5.57 -4.75
C PHE A 23 5.81 -6.09 -6.17
N THR A 24 6.05 -7.38 -6.32
CA THR A 24 6.01 -8.08 -7.61
C THR A 24 5.22 -9.37 -7.47
N GLY A 25 4.80 -9.96 -8.59
CA GLY A 25 4.25 -11.30 -8.57
C GLY A 25 3.34 -11.58 -9.74
N GLN A 26 2.56 -12.66 -9.63
CA GLN A 26 1.54 -13.02 -10.61
C GLN A 26 0.13 -12.72 -10.11
N LEU A 27 -0.72 -12.23 -11.02
CA LEU A 27 -2.15 -12.14 -10.84
C LEU A 27 -2.79 -13.43 -11.37
N LEU A 28 -3.18 -14.34 -10.48
CA LEU A 28 -3.75 -15.63 -10.87
C LEU A 28 -5.18 -15.41 -11.41
N CYS A 29 -5.28 -15.49 -12.73
CA CYS A 29 -6.50 -15.33 -13.52
C CYS A 29 -6.50 -16.37 -14.66
N PRO A 30 -7.62 -17.06 -14.94
CA PRO A 30 -7.71 -18.03 -16.02
C PRO A 30 -7.98 -17.40 -17.40
N LEU A 31 -8.31 -16.10 -17.47
CA LEU A 31 -8.59 -15.42 -18.73
C LEU A 31 -7.28 -15.21 -19.51
N GLU A 32 -7.32 -15.30 -20.83
CA GLU A 32 -6.14 -15.02 -21.67
C GLU A 32 -5.65 -13.57 -21.50
N ASN A 33 -6.60 -12.65 -21.35
CA ASN A 33 -6.35 -11.24 -21.07
C ASN A 33 -7.43 -10.67 -20.14
N PHE A 34 -7.04 -9.68 -19.34
CA PHE A 34 -7.94 -8.88 -18.52
C PHE A 34 -7.30 -7.52 -18.22
N ARG A 35 -8.11 -6.55 -17.80
CA ARG A 35 -7.66 -5.21 -17.40
C ARG A 35 -7.70 -5.07 -15.89
N TYR A 36 -6.72 -4.36 -15.35
CA TYR A 36 -6.65 -4.05 -13.93
C TYR A 36 -5.94 -2.73 -13.64
N GLN A 37 -6.14 -2.22 -12.44
CA GLN A 37 -5.41 -1.11 -11.84
C GLN A 37 -5.14 -1.43 -10.38
N ILE A 38 -3.94 -1.12 -9.88
CA ILE A 38 -3.56 -1.33 -8.48
C ILE A 38 -3.30 0.04 -7.84
N TYR A 39 -3.87 0.24 -6.66
CA TYR A 39 -3.56 1.31 -5.74
C TYR A 39 -2.79 0.72 -4.57
N MET A 40 -1.69 1.34 -4.18
CA MET A 40 -1.03 1.06 -2.91
C MET A 40 -1.36 2.19 -1.97
N PHE A 41 -1.89 1.86 -0.80
CA PHE A 41 -2.13 2.82 0.26
C PHE A 41 -1.60 2.29 1.58
N GLU A 42 -1.27 3.21 2.45
CA GLU A 42 -1.06 2.93 3.85
C GLU A 42 -2.37 3.19 4.59
N ASP A 43 -2.77 2.22 5.44
CA ASP A 43 -3.91 2.37 6.34
C ASP A 43 -3.43 3.04 7.62
N ASP A 44 -3.86 4.28 7.78
CA ASP A 44 -3.48 5.17 8.86
C ASP A 44 -4.76 5.47 9.65
N LEU A 45 -4.71 5.40 10.99
CA LEU A 45 -5.89 5.51 11.89
C LEU A 45 -6.82 6.72 11.62
N MET A 46 -6.34 7.75 10.91
CA MET A 46 -7.09 8.98 10.61
C MET A 46 -7.22 9.28 9.10
N VAL A 47 -6.27 8.86 8.24
CA VAL A 47 -6.29 9.17 6.80
C VAL A 47 -5.50 8.11 6.02
N ASP A 48 -6.17 7.30 5.19
CA ASP A 48 -5.47 6.40 4.26
C ASP A 48 -4.62 7.22 3.28
N ASN A 49 -3.29 7.04 3.34
CA ASN A 49 -2.37 7.73 2.47
C ASN A 49 -2.16 6.93 1.18
N LEU A 50 -2.66 7.45 0.05
CA LEU A 50 -2.38 6.86 -1.27
C LEU A 50 -0.89 7.02 -1.59
N LEU A 51 -0.14 5.92 -1.53
CA LEU A 51 1.30 5.90 -1.81
C LEU A 51 1.59 5.82 -3.31
N SER A 52 0.80 5.03 -4.05
CA SER A 52 0.96 4.91 -5.49
C SER A 52 -0.29 4.40 -6.19
N ARG A 53 -0.34 4.65 -7.51
CA ARG A 53 -1.40 4.19 -8.41
C ARG A 53 -0.77 3.78 -9.73
N THR A 54 -0.98 2.53 -10.14
CA THR A 54 -0.57 2.09 -11.48
C THR A 54 -1.51 2.67 -12.54
N PRO A 55 -1.08 2.79 -13.81
CA PRO A 55 -2.04 2.96 -14.89
C PRO A 55 -2.95 1.73 -15.02
N VAL A 56 -4.09 1.92 -15.66
CA VAL A 56 -4.94 0.81 -16.09
C VAL A 56 -4.17 -0.01 -17.12
N THR A 57 -3.97 -1.29 -16.82
CA THR A 57 -3.09 -2.18 -17.58
C THR A 57 -3.91 -3.34 -18.14
N THR A 58 -3.75 -3.62 -19.43
CA THR A 58 -4.19 -4.89 -20.02
C THR A 58 -3.10 -5.93 -19.78
N SER A 59 -3.42 -6.96 -19.01
CA SER A 59 -2.54 -8.09 -18.74
C SER A 59 -2.76 -9.21 -19.76
N HIS A 60 -1.68 -9.92 -20.10
CA HIS A 60 -1.71 -11.12 -20.93
C HIS A 60 -1.14 -12.29 -20.14
N TYR A 61 -1.69 -13.49 -20.33
CA TYR A 61 -1.22 -14.67 -19.61
C TYR A 61 0.23 -15.03 -20.02
N PRO A 62 1.15 -15.34 -19.08
CA PRO A 62 1.00 -15.25 -17.63
C PRO A 62 1.03 -13.81 -17.10
N HIS A 63 0.10 -13.49 -16.20
CA HIS A 63 -0.17 -12.13 -15.76
C HIS A 63 0.78 -11.70 -14.64
N TYR A 64 1.75 -10.84 -14.95
CA TYR A 64 2.65 -10.26 -13.95
C TYR A 64 2.25 -8.85 -13.55
N TYR A 65 2.62 -8.46 -12.34
CA TYR A 65 2.48 -7.09 -11.86
C TYR A 65 3.75 -6.62 -11.15
N VAL A 66 3.93 -5.31 -11.14
CA VAL A 66 4.91 -4.58 -10.34
C VAL A 66 4.22 -3.34 -9.80
N VAL A 67 4.32 -3.10 -8.50
CA VAL A 67 3.84 -1.88 -7.86
C VAL A 67 4.94 -1.34 -6.97
N THR A 68 5.26 -0.06 -7.14
CA THR A 68 6.25 0.64 -6.33
C THR A 68 5.60 1.83 -5.64
N GLY A 69 5.89 1.99 -4.35
CA GLY A 69 5.44 3.11 -3.54
C GLY A 69 6.58 3.63 -2.67
N GLN A 70 6.40 4.80 -2.09
CA GLN A 70 7.36 5.39 -1.17
C GLN A 70 6.60 6.10 -0.07
N ASP A 71 7.12 5.99 1.15
CA ASP A 71 6.59 6.74 2.28
C ASP A 71 7.70 7.18 3.23
N THR A 72 7.48 8.31 3.89
CA THR A 72 8.32 8.89 4.93
C THR A 72 7.58 9.07 6.26
N HIS A 73 6.26 8.91 6.28
CA HIS A 73 5.41 9.33 7.39
C HIS A 73 4.25 8.36 7.60
N ASP A 74 4.15 7.78 8.79
CA ASP A 74 3.12 6.79 9.17
C ASP A 74 2.14 7.35 10.22
N GLY A 75 1.76 8.61 10.05
CA GLY A 75 0.80 9.27 10.94
C GLY A 75 1.08 9.11 12.44
N CYS A 76 2.06 9.84 13.02
CA CYS A 76 2.12 9.93 14.49
C CYS A 76 0.84 10.61 15.01
N VAL A 77 -0.07 9.84 15.62
CA VAL A 77 -1.33 10.39 16.13
C VAL A 77 -1.11 11.06 17.49
N VAL A 78 -1.36 12.37 17.56
CA VAL A 78 -1.43 13.11 18.83
C VAL A 78 -2.88 13.07 19.32
N THR A 79 -3.22 12.14 20.21
CA THR A 79 -4.51 12.18 20.93
C THR A 79 -4.32 12.78 22.32
N TRP A 80 -5.24 13.64 22.77
CA TRP A 80 -5.30 14.11 24.16
C TRP A 80 -6.01 13.05 25.04
N PRO A 81 -5.54 12.73 26.26
CA PRO A 81 -4.40 13.30 26.96
C PRO A 81 -3.10 12.49 26.73
N VAL A 82 -2.44 12.78 25.61
CA VAL A 82 -1.06 12.48 25.20
C VAL A 82 -0.58 11.05 25.47
N LEU A 83 -1.03 10.12 24.64
CA LEU A 83 -0.23 8.95 24.26
C LEU A 83 0.31 9.22 22.84
N PHE A 84 1.62 9.43 22.73
CA PHE A 84 2.32 9.36 21.43
C PHE A 84 2.36 7.88 21.03
N LEU A 85 1.34 7.43 20.30
CA LEU A 85 1.40 6.17 19.58
C LEU A 85 1.91 6.50 18.19
N CYS A 86 3.22 6.69 18.08
CA CYS A 86 3.87 6.53 16.79
C CYS A 86 3.99 5.03 16.58
N ASP A 87 3.30 4.50 15.57
CA ASP A 87 3.60 3.14 15.15
C ASP A 87 5.04 3.08 14.61
N TYR A 88 5.62 1.89 14.58
CA TYR A 88 6.98 1.68 14.06
C TYR A 88 6.97 0.94 12.72
N PHE A 89 5.78 0.77 12.16
CA PHE A 89 5.51 -0.01 10.98
C PHE A 89 4.50 0.72 10.10
N PHE A 90 4.64 0.54 8.79
CA PHE A 90 3.64 0.89 7.80
C PHE A 90 2.69 -0.29 7.61
N GLU A 91 1.38 -0.06 7.61
CA GLU A 91 0.38 -1.05 7.24
C GLU A 91 0.00 -0.89 5.77
N ILE A 92 0.61 -1.71 4.91
CA ILE A 92 0.44 -1.55 3.46
C ILE A 92 -0.73 -2.39 2.96
N TYR A 93 -1.59 -1.78 2.16
CA TYR A 93 -2.70 -2.42 1.49
C TYR A 93 -2.66 -2.15 -0.01
N PHE A 94 -3.17 -3.11 -0.78
CA PHE A 94 -3.52 -2.88 -2.18
C PHE A 94 -5.02 -2.83 -2.35
N GLY A 95 -5.48 -1.83 -3.10
CA GLY A 95 -6.80 -1.85 -3.74
C GLY A 95 -6.62 -2.24 -5.20
N ILE A 96 -7.26 -3.31 -5.65
CA ILE A 96 -7.16 -3.80 -7.03
C ILE A 96 -8.53 -3.69 -7.69
N ILE A 97 -8.62 -2.86 -8.73
CA ILE A 97 -9.78 -2.82 -9.62
C ILE A 97 -9.48 -3.70 -10.83
N HIS A 98 -10.32 -4.68 -11.15
CA HIS A 98 -10.06 -5.64 -12.23
C HIS A 98 -11.34 -6.16 -12.85
N ASN A 99 -11.24 -6.67 -14.09
CA ASN A 99 -12.31 -7.42 -14.74
C ASN A 99 -11.97 -8.91 -14.95
N CYS A 100 -11.02 -9.46 -14.18
CA CYS A 100 -10.81 -10.90 -14.10
C CYS A 100 -12.02 -11.60 -13.43
N SER A 101 -13.07 -11.80 -14.19
CA SER A 101 -14.28 -12.47 -13.73
C SER A 101 -14.97 -13.25 -14.84
N LEU A 102 -15.55 -14.38 -14.46
CA LEU A 102 -16.35 -15.23 -15.35
C LEU A 102 -17.64 -14.56 -15.83
N ASP A 103 -18.12 -13.53 -15.13
CA ASP A 103 -19.29 -12.74 -15.56
C ASP A 103 -18.92 -11.46 -16.32
N GLY A 104 -17.63 -11.23 -16.56
CA GLY A 104 -17.10 -10.06 -17.27
C GLY A 104 -17.23 -8.73 -16.52
N LYS A 105 -17.72 -8.71 -15.27
CA LYS A 105 -17.91 -7.47 -14.50
C LYS A 105 -16.65 -7.05 -13.78
N TRP A 106 -16.52 -5.73 -13.61
CA TRP A 106 -15.46 -5.11 -12.81
C TRP A 106 -15.70 -5.32 -11.31
N ARG A 107 -14.60 -5.56 -10.58
CA ARG A 107 -14.59 -5.75 -9.14
C ARG A 107 -13.46 -4.97 -8.50
N THR A 108 -13.69 -4.57 -7.26
CA THR A 108 -12.70 -3.97 -6.38
C THR A 108 -12.35 -4.96 -5.28
N PHE A 109 -11.07 -5.26 -5.14
CA PHE A 109 -10.54 -6.19 -4.16
C PHE A 109 -9.41 -5.54 -3.36
N ASP A 110 -9.63 -5.39 -2.06
CA ASP A 110 -8.64 -4.86 -1.13
C ASP A 110 -7.92 -6.00 -0.43
N ILE A 111 -6.59 -5.93 -0.35
CA ILE A 111 -5.73 -6.95 0.25
C ILE A 111 -4.68 -6.31 1.15
N ASN A 112 -4.55 -6.85 2.37
CA ASN A 112 -3.52 -6.49 3.32
C ASN A 112 -2.18 -7.11 2.88
N MET A 113 -1.17 -6.27 2.64
CA MET A 113 0.18 -6.65 2.20
C MET A 113 1.17 -6.79 3.38
N GLY A 114 0.68 -6.58 4.60
CA GLY A 114 1.37 -6.76 5.86
C GLY A 114 1.87 -5.47 6.48
N LYS A 115 2.42 -5.62 7.68
CA LYS A 115 3.16 -4.59 8.42
C LYS A 115 4.63 -4.62 8.03
N HIS A 116 5.26 -3.47 7.80
CA HIS A 116 6.68 -3.38 7.45
C HIS A 116 7.37 -2.28 8.25
N TYR A 117 8.56 -2.56 8.79
CA TYR A 117 9.22 -1.63 9.70
C TYR A 117 9.85 -0.44 8.98
N LYS A 118 9.80 0.74 9.62
CA LYS A 118 10.37 2.00 9.09
C LYS A 118 11.86 1.96 8.80
N VAL A 119 12.59 1.08 9.49
CA VAL A 119 14.05 0.99 9.39
C VAL A 119 14.50 0.21 8.15
N GLU A 120 13.57 -0.43 7.44
CA GLU A 120 13.92 -1.36 6.36
C GLU A 120 14.46 -0.63 5.12
N GLY A 121 14.12 0.64 4.90
CA GLY A 121 14.60 1.50 3.79
C GLY A 121 14.15 1.06 2.40
N LEU A 122 14.10 -0.25 2.14
CA LEU A 122 13.54 -0.92 0.98
C LEU A 122 12.83 -2.21 1.43
N VAL A 123 11.54 -2.29 1.17
CA VAL A 123 10.72 -3.49 1.27
C VAL A 123 10.56 -4.06 -0.13
N ASN A 124 11.10 -5.25 -0.38
CA ASN A 124 10.93 -5.97 -1.64
C ASN A 124 10.25 -7.32 -1.39
N LYS A 125 9.04 -7.51 -1.93
CA LYS A 125 8.28 -8.75 -1.76
C LYS A 125 7.72 -9.26 -3.08
N THR A 126 7.73 -10.58 -3.24
CA THR A 126 7.06 -11.26 -4.35
C THR A 126 5.86 -12.04 -3.81
N ILE A 127 4.66 -11.66 -4.23
CA ILE A 127 3.39 -12.21 -3.74
C ILE A 127 2.47 -12.47 -4.92
N ASN A 128 2.01 -13.72 -5.05
CA ASN A 128 0.98 -14.04 -6.05
C ASN A 128 -0.40 -13.74 -5.48
N ILE A 129 -1.27 -13.15 -6.30
CA ILE A 129 -2.60 -12.70 -5.89
C ILE A 129 -3.65 -13.42 -6.73
N ASN A 130 -4.56 -14.15 -6.08
CA ASN A 130 -5.70 -14.74 -6.78
C ASN A 130 -6.78 -13.69 -7.02
N LEU A 131 -7.11 -13.47 -8.30
CA LEU A 131 -8.01 -12.40 -8.74
C LEU A 131 -9.30 -12.92 -9.38
N THR A 132 -9.46 -14.24 -9.48
CA THR A 132 -10.58 -14.83 -10.22
C THR A 132 -11.89 -14.67 -9.45
N ASN A 133 -12.80 -13.82 -9.93
CA ASN A 133 -14.10 -13.53 -9.29
C ASN A 133 -14.03 -12.99 -7.85
N VAL A 134 -12.88 -12.45 -7.44
CA VAL A 134 -12.69 -11.92 -6.08
C VAL A 134 -13.07 -10.44 -6.02
N GLY A 135 -13.51 -9.95 -4.86
CA GLY A 135 -13.83 -8.54 -4.64
C GLY A 135 -15.32 -8.21 -4.75
N LYS A 136 -15.66 -6.97 -4.39
CA LYS A 136 -17.01 -6.41 -4.50
C LYS A 136 -17.24 -5.93 -5.93
N LEU A 137 -18.48 -6.05 -6.44
CA LEU A 137 -18.83 -5.44 -7.73
C LEU A 137 -18.53 -3.93 -7.68
N ALA A 138 -17.80 -3.44 -8.68
CA ALA A 138 -17.57 -2.01 -8.81
C ALA A 138 -18.91 -1.34 -9.18
N ILE A 139 -19.43 -0.48 -8.31
CA ILE A 139 -20.68 0.25 -8.55
C ILE A 139 -20.35 1.40 -9.51
N ASP A 140 -20.75 1.26 -10.78
CA ASP A 140 -20.71 2.26 -11.85
C ASP A 140 -19.37 3.02 -12.05
N GLN A 141 -18.28 2.27 -12.29
CA GLN A 141 -17.15 2.81 -13.05
C GLN A 141 -17.19 2.25 -14.47
N ARG A 142 -17.83 3.00 -15.38
CA ARG A 142 -17.63 2.88 -16.82
C ARG A 142 -16.16 3.15 -17.11
N ASP A 143 -15.36 2.08 -17.16
CA ASP A 143 -13.92 2.08 -17.39
C ASP A 143 -13.12 2.95 -16.39
N PRO A 144 -12.11 2.41 -15.70
CA PRO A 144 -11.16 3.29 -15.01
C PRO A 144 -10.50 4.20 -16.06
N VAL A 145 -10.69 5.51 -15.89
CA VAL A 145 -10.13 6.59 -16.74
C VAL A 145 -8.64 6.71 -16.53
#